data_AF-A0AAN6QC44-F1
#
_entry.id   AF-A0AAN6QC44-F1
#
_cell.length_a   1.000
_cell.length_b   1.000
_cell.length_c   1.000
_cell.angle_alpha   90.00
_cell.angle_beta   90.00
_cell.angle_gamma   90.00
#
_symmetry.space_group_name_H-M   'P 1'
#
loop_
_entity.id
_entity.type
_entity.pdbx_description
1 polymer ?
#
loop_
_entity_poly.entity_id
_entity_poly.type
_entity_poly.pdbx_seq_one_letter_code
_entity_poly.pdbx_strand_id
1 'polypeptide(L)'
;MDITGYAPDNVKFQYNTVPEVFSPALEAIEYKEVVFHNNFRQDRTKWQGPPNDDVDKAWREIYIDIGVIKIPKLDADRLPNQTLPIPGEEDGYIIALEVYHQLHCLDLLRKHLYPDRYGADRGMSPAAKKKYWVHLEHCIDNLRQTIMCHSDISTISWVHHELGGQFPDAHSTHVCRDFDKLTEWMLHPDRHFPQEEFQLRLDALEAAAST
;
A
#
# COMPACT_ATOMS: atom_id res chain seq x y z
N MET A 1 25.29 -23.21 -5.23
CA MET A 1 25.91 -22.40 -4.16
C MET A 1 24.85 -22.31 -3.09
N ASP A 2 25.08 -23.06 -2.03
CA ASP A 2 24.10 -23.43 -1.00
C ASP A 2 24.11 -22.33 0.07
N ILE A 3 22.96 -21.69 0.32
CA ILE A 3 22.81 -20.55 1.24
C ILE A 3 22.23 -21.01 2.60
N THR A 4 22.63 -22.19 3.06
CA THR A 4 22.22 -22.79 4.33
C THR A 4 23.15 -22.44 5.50
N GLY A 5 23.68 -21.21 5.54
CA GLY A 5 24.68 -20.82 6.54
C GLY A 5 24.39 -19.48 7.22
N TYR A 6 23.40 -19.43 8.13
CA TYR A 6 23.41 -18.70 9.42
C TYR A 6 21.99 -18.62 10.03
N ALA A 7 21.44 -19.75 10.47
CA ALA A 7 20.37 -19.74 11.46
C ALA A 7 20.82 -20.66 12.60
N PRO A 8 21.08 -20.15 13.82
CA PRO A 8 21.40 -20.98 14.97
C PRO A 8 20.26 -21.99 15.23
N ASP A 9 20.61 -23.23 15.59
CA ASP A 9 19.70 -24.38 15.85
C ASP A 9 18.64 -24.17 16.95
N ASN A 10 18.59 -22.96 17.51
CA ASN A 10 17.81 -22.56 18.68
C ASN A 10 16.80 -21.43 18.38
N VAL A 11 16.59 -21.08 17.10
CA VAL A 11 15.45 -20.24 16.71
C VAL A 11 14.18 -21.11 16.72
N LYS A 12 13.47 -21.11 17.85
CA LYS A 12 12.07 -21.54 17.87
C LYS A 12 11.25 -20.48 17.13
N PHE A 13 10.77 -20.79 15.94
CA PHE A 13 9.69 -20.02 15.32
C PHE A 13 8.45 -20.15 16.21
N GLN A 14 8.18 -19.13 17.02
CA GLN A 14 6.85 -18.97 17.60
C GLN A 14 5.95 -18.57 16.44
N TYR A 15 5.12 -19.51 15.99
CA TYR A 15 4.04 -19.20 15.08
C TYR A 15 3.05 -18.33 15.85
N ASN A 16 3.23 -17.01 15.78
CA ASN A 16 2.17 -16.08 16.16
C ASN A 16 1.02 -16.38 15.20
N THR A 17 -0.04 -17.02 15.70
CA THR A 17 -1.27 -17.21 14.95
C THR A 17 -1.81 -15.82 14.62
N VAL A 18 -1.82 -15.46 13.35
CA VAL A 18 -2.43 -14.22 12.88
C VAL A 18 -3.94 -14.36 13.13
N PRO A 19 -4.59 -13.42 13.85
CA PRO A 19 -6.04 -13.44 13.98
C PRO A 19 -6.68 -13.44 12.59
N GLU A 20 -7.69 -14.28 12.37
CA GLU A 20 -8.35 -14.38 11.07
C GLU A 20 -9.63 -13.54 11.09
N VAL A 21 -9.69 -12.51 10.26
CA VAL A 21 -10.95 -11.84 9.91
C VAL A 21 -11.41 -12.47 8.60
N PHE A 22 -12.66 -12.94 8.58
CA PHE A 22 -13.18 -13.60 7.40
C PHE A 22 -13.23 -12.64 6.20
N SER A 23 -12.74 -13.12 5.06
CA SER A 23 -12.92 -12.50 3.76
C SER A 23 -13.21 -13.58 2.72
N PRO A 24 -14.17 -13.38 1.80
CA PRO A 24 -14.42 -14.33 0.72
C PRO A 24 -13.22 -14.47 -0.23
N ALA A 25 -12.32 -13.50 -0.27
CA ALA A 25 -11.12 -13.55 -1.11
C ALA A 25 -9.99 -14.45 -0.54
N LEU A 26 -10.19 -15.07 0.64
CA LEU A 26 -9.22 -16.00 1.23
C LEU A 26 -8.87 -17.16 0.29
N GLU A 27 -9.82 -17.64 -0.53
CA GLU A 27 -9.60 -18.72 -1.49
C GLU A 27 -8.65 -18.36 -2.65
N ALA A 28 -8.45 -17.07 -2.91
CA ALA A 28 -7.61 -16.56 -4.00
C ALA A 28 -6.19 -16.21 -3.55
N ILE A 29 -5.84 -16.42 -2.27
CA ILE A 29 -4.53 -16.07 -1.75
C ILE A 29 -3.47 -17.06 -2.27
N GLU A 30 -2.52 -16.52 -3.02
CA GLU A 30 -1.27 -17.19 -3.38
C GLU A 30 -0.09 -16.25 -3.10
N TYR A 31 1.03 -16.82 -2.64
CA TYR A 31 2.23 -16.05 -2.34
C TYR A 31 3.26 -16.21 -3.45
N LYS A 32 3.89 -15.09 -3.83
CA LYS A 32 5.01 -15.06 -4.75
C LYS A 32 6.06 -14.07 -4.27
N GLU A 33 7.31 -14.40 -4.54
CA GLU A 33 8.42 -13.47 -4.32
C GLU A 33 8.39 -12.39 -5.40
N VAL A 34 8.49 -11.14 -4.98
CA VAL A 34 8.56 -9.98 -5.88
C VAL A 34 9.70 -9.08 -5.41
N VAL A 35 10.51 -8.63 -6.37
CA VAL A 35 11.52 -7.59 -6.11
C VAL A 35 10.90 -6.26 -6.47
N PHE A 36 10.92 -5.32 -5.54
CA PHE A 36 10.38 -3.99 -5.79
C PHE A 36 11.30 -3.23 -6.74
N HIS A 37 10.69 -2.52 -7.67
CA HIS A 37 11.37 -1.48 -8.42
C HIS A 37 11.73 -0.35 -7.45
N ASN A 38 12.98 0.10 -7.53
CA ASN A 38 13.46 1.26 -6.80
C ASN A 38 12.88 2.56 -7.37
N ASN A 39 12.23 2.53 -8.54
CA ASN A 39 11.49 3.65 -9.14
C ASN A 39 12.34 4.90 -9.40
N PHE A 40 13.67 4.75 -9.46
CA PHE A 40 14.63 5.81 -9.70
C PHE A 40 15.40 5.56 -11.00
N ARG A 41 15.74 6.65 -11.70
CA ARG A 41 16.58 6.66 -12.90
C ARG A 41 16.02 5.75 -14.01
N GLN A 42 16.68 4.63 -14.30
CA GLN A 42 16.34 3.70 -15.38
C GLN A 42 15.37 2.61 -14.92
N ASP A 43 15.24 2.41 -13.61
CA ASP A 43 14.34 1.42 -13.03
C ASP A 43 12.97 2.07 -12.80
N ARG A 44 12.22 2.29 -13.88
CA ARG A 44 10.90 2.94 -13.85
C ARG A 44 9.79 1.98 -14.25
N THR A 45 8.63 2.16 -13.63
CA THR A 45 7.41 1.42 -13.97
C THR A 45 6.52 2.20 -14.94
N LYS A 46 5.53 1.54 -15.54
CA LYS A 46 4.52 2.18 -16.43
C LYS A 46 3.56 3.14 -15.69
N TRP A 47 3.56 3.13 -14.36
CA TRP A 47 2.69 3.98 -13.53
C TRP A 47 3.35 5.32 -13.14
N GLN A 48 4.61 5.52 -13.53
CA GLN A 48 5.37 6.73 -13.26
C GLN A 48 5.39 7.68 -14.46
N GLY A 49 5.51 8.97 -14.18
CA GLY A 49 5.67 10.02 -15.17
C GLY A 49 4.68 11.17 -15.01
N PRO A 50 4.91 12.26 -15.76
CA PRO A 50 3.96 13.37 -15.83
C PRO A 50 2.61 12.89 -16.37
N PRO A 51 1.50 13.60 -16.08
CA PRO A 51 0.16 13.21 -16.50
C PRO A 51 0.11 13.03 -18.01
N ASN A 52 -0.30 11.83 -18.44
CA ASN A 52 -0.53 11.47 -19.83
C ASN A 52 -1.47 10.27 -19.90
N ASP A 53 -2.02 10.02 -21.09
CA ASP A 53 -3.03 8.99 -21.32
C ASP A 53 -2.52 7.57 -20.99
N ASP A 54 -1.25 7.26 -21.26
CA ASP A 54 -0.68 5.93 -21.00
C ASP A 54 -0.56 5.65 -19.50
N VAL A 55 -0.09 6.64 -18.73
CA VAL A 55 0.00 6.54 -17.25
C VAL A 55 -1.40 6.43 -16.67
N ASP A 56 -2.33 7.28 -17.10
CA ASP A 56 -3.71 7.25 -16.61
C ASP A 56 -4.41 5.93 -16.96
N LYS A 57 -4.17 5.37 -18.15
CA LYS A 57 -4.64 4.05 -18.54
C LYS A 57 -4.04 2.96 -17.65
N ALA A 58 -2.73 2.98 -17.41
CA ALA A 58 -2.07 2.00 -16.56
C ALA A 58 -2.61 1.99 -15.12
N TRP A 59 -2.93 3.16 -14.56
CA TRP A 59 -3.57 3.28 -13.26
C TRP A 59 -5.03 2.79 -13.27
N ARG A 60 -5.81 3.15 -14.28
CA ARG A 60 -7.20 2.70 -14.40
C ARG A 60 -7.31 1.18 -14.47
N GLU A 61 -6.40 0.52 -15.20
CA GLU A 61 -6.37 -0.94 -15.37
C GLU A 61 -6.31 -1.73 -14.06
N ILE A 62 -5.79 -1.14 -12.97
CA ILE A 62 -5.59 -1.86 -11.70
C ILE A 62 -6.71 -1.63 -10.68
N TYR A 63 -7.73 -0.80 -10.96
CA TYR A 63 -8.84 -0.59 -10.01
C TYR A 63 -10.21 -0.27 -10.63
N ILE A 64 -10.31 0.34 -11.83
CA ILE A 64 -11.55 1.04 -12.25
C ILE A 64 -12.72 0.10 -12.63
N ASP A 65 -12.45 -1.18 -12.85
CA ASP A 65 -13.44 -2.22 -13.17
C ASP A 65 -13.42 -3.41 -12.19
N ILE A 66 -12.68 -3.30 -11.08
CA ILE A 66 -12.48 -4.39 -10.09
C ILE A 66 -13.15 -4.05 -8.74
N GLY A 67 -13.83 -2.90 -8.66
CA GLY A 67 -14.17 -2.23 -7.41
C GLY A 67 -15.44 -2.69 -6.70
N VAL A 68 -16.35 -3.43 -7.33
CA VAL A 68 -17.53 -4.01 -6.66
C VAL A 68 -17.71 -5.43 -7.15
N ILE A 69 -17.79 -6.37 -6.22
CA ILE A 69 -17.96 -7.79 -6.51
C ILE A 69 -19.22 -8.33 -5.83
N LYS A 70 -19.79 -9.36 -6.45
CA LYS A 70 -20.91 -10.12 -5.91
C LYS A 70 -20.38 -11.27 -5.06
N ILE A 71 -20.99 -11.48 -3.90
CA ILE A 71 -20.75 -12.63 -3.02
C ILE A 71 -22.07 -13.33 -2.70
N PRO A 72 -22.06 -14.64 -2.41
CA PRO A 72 -23.25 -15.34 -1.97
C PRO A 72 -23.64 -14.93 -0.55
N LYS A 73 -24.91 -15.10 -0.22
CA LYS A 73 -25.44 -14.88 1.14
C LYS A 73 -24.62 -15.57 2.24
N LEU A 74 -24.17 -16.80 1.99
CA LEU A 74 -23.38 -17.57 2.95
C LEU A 74 -22.10 -16.83 3.39
N ASP A 75 -21.43 -16.14 2.47
CA ASP A 75 -20.24 -15.37 2.79
C ASP A 75 -20.60 -14.02 3.40
N ALA A 76 -21.66 -13.37 2.91
CA ALA A 76 -22.16 -12.12 3.48
C ALA A 76 -22.52 -12.26 4.97
N ASP A 77 -23.13 -13.38 5.37
CA ASP A 77 -23.50 -13.66 6.76
C ASP A 77 -22.29 -13.89 7.68
N ARG A 78 -21.09 -14.12 7.12
CA ARG A 78 -19.83 -14.36 7.85
C ARG A 78 -18.95 -13.11 7.95
N LEU A 79 -19.27 -12.04 7.22
CA LEU A 79 -18.49 -10.82 7.23
C LEU A 79 -18.54 -10.16 8.62
N PRO A 80 -17.45 -9.50 9.05
CA PRO A 80 -17.45 -8.72 10.30
C PRO A 80 -18.43 -7.54 10.24
N ASN A 81 -18.62 -6.98 9.06
CA ASN A 81 -19.54 -5.87 8.78
C ASN A 81 -20.61 -6.34 7.79
N GLN A 82 -21.89 -6.23 8.16
CA GLN A 82 -22.99 -6.59 7.26
C GLN A 82 -22.99 -5.70 6.01
N THR A 83 -23.41 -6.27 4.88
CA THR A 83 -23.52 -5.56 3.60
C THR A 83 -24.91 -5.71 2.99
N LEU A 84 -25.23 -4.86 2.01
CA LEU A 84 -26.53 -4.86 1.35
C LEU A 84 -26.67 -5.98 0.31
N PRO A 85 -27.88 -6.55 0.16
CA PRO A 85 -28.19 -7.45 -0.93
C PRO A 85 -28.29 -6.70 -2.26
N ILE A 86 -28.09 -7.41 -3.36
CA ILE A 86 -28.30 -6.92 -4.72
C ILE A 86 -29.81 -6.90 -5.00
N PRO A 87 -30.40 -5.73 -5.37
CA PRO A 87 -31.82 -5.66 -5.70
C PRO A 87 -32.21 -6.63 -6.82
N GLY A 88 -33.21 -7.47 -6.58
CA GLY A 88 -33.69 -8.46 -7.55
C GLY A 88 -32.95 -9.79 -7.56
N GLU A 89 -31.98 -10.00 -6.65
CA GLU A 89 -31.31 -11.28 -6.44
C GLU A 89 -31.59 -11.83 -5.04
N GLU A 90 -31.92 -13.12 -4.93
CA GLU A 90 -32.30 -13.75 -3.66
C GLU A 90 -31.10 -13.96 -2.73
N ASP A 91 -29.95 -14.36 -3.29
CA ASP A 91 -28.74 -14.73 -2.54
C ASP A 91 -27.50 -13.91 -2.92
N GLY A 92 -27.69 -12.78 -3.59
CA GLY A 92 -26.61 -11.91 -4.05
C GLY A 92 -26.37 -10.74 -3.11
N TYR A 93 -25.12 -10.51 -2.73
CA TYR A 93 -24.68 -9.37 -1.91
C TYR A 93 -23.49 -8.68 -2.57
N ILE A 94 -23.30 -7.38 -2.29
CA ILE A 94 -22.18 -6.60 -2.84
C ILE A 94 -21.12 -6.28 -1.80
N ILE A 95 -19.86 -6.33 -2.18
CA ILE A 95 -18.72 -5.80 -1.41
C ILE A 95 -17.67 -5.20 -2.36
N ALA A 96 -16.66 -4.57 -1.79
CA ALA A 96 -15.39 -4.30 -2.44
C ALA A 96 -14.24 -4.83 -1.58
N LEU A 97 -13.03 -4.93 -2.14
CA LEU A 97 -11.82 -5.21 -1.38
C LEU A 97 -11.00 -3.94 -1.17
N GLU A 98 -10.44 -3.79 0.03
CA GLU A 98 -9.67 -2.61 0.43
C GLU A 98 -8.47 -2.33 -0.48
N VAL A 99 -7.78 -3.36 -1.00
CA VAL A 99 -6.67 -3.18 -1.95
C VAL A 99 -7.04 -2.29 -3.15
N TYR A 100 -8.24 -2.44 -3.73
CA TYR A 100 -8.67 -1.65 -4.89
C TYR A 100 -9.09 -0.25 -4.48
N HIS A 101 -9.69 -0.09 -3.30
CA HIS A 101 -10.02 1.22 -2.74
C HIS A 101 -8.76 2.02 -2.39
N GLN A 102 -7.73 1.38 -1.85
CA GLN A 102 -6.41 1.96 -1.58
C GLN A 102 -5.72 2.41 -2.87
N LEU A 103 -5.76 1.59 -3.93
CA LEU A 103 -5.23 1.96 -5.25
C LEU A 103 -5.99 3.14 -5.88
N HIS A 104 -7.32 3.15 -5.77
CA HIS A 104 -8.15 4.26 -6.22
C HIS A 104 -7.78 5.57 -5.51
N CYS A 105 -7.68 5.54 -4.17
CA CYS A 105 -7.27 6.69 -3.37
C CYS A 105 -5.88 7.19 -3.74
N LEU A 106 -4.91 6.27 -3.93
CA LEU A 106 -3.55 6.62 -4.32
C LEU A 106 -3.50 7.29 -5.70
N ASP A 107 -4.28 6.82 -6.67
CA ASP A 107 -4.38 7.45 -7.99
C ASP A 107 -5.04 8.85 -7.92
N LEU A 108 -6.07 9.01 -7.08
CA LEU A 108 -6.66 10.33 -6.83
C LEU A 108 -5.62 11.29 -6.24
N LEU A 109 -4.84 10.87 -5.25
CA LEU A 109 -3.75 11.67 -4.69
C LEU A 109 -2.72 12.02 -5.76
N ARG A 110 -2.27 11.04 -6.56
CA ARG A 110 -1.36 11.26 -7.68
C ARG A 110 -1.88 12.36 -8.62
N LYS A 111 -3.14 12.31 -9.04
CA LYS A 111 -3.76 13.31 -9.92
C LYS A 111 -3.81 14.70 -9.28
N HIS A 112 -4.13 14.79 -7.99
CA HIS A 112 -4.24 16.07 -7.26
C HIS A 112 -2.89 16.71 -6.93
N LEU A 113 -1.79 15.96 -6.97
CA LEU A 113 -0.45 16.50 -6.78
C LEU A 113 -0.01 17.41 -7.94
N TYR A 114 -0.67 17.33 -9.10
CA TYR A 114 -0.38 18.19 -10.26
C TYR A 114 -1.13 19.53 -10.19
N PRO A 115 -0.45 20.67 -10.36
CA PRO A 115 -0.56 21.76 -9.41
C PRO A 115 -1.14 23.06 -9.98
N ASP A 116 -2.21 23.00 -10.76
CA ASP A 116 -2.98 24.24 -11.01
C ASP A 116 -3.45 24.87 -9.67
N ARG A 117 -3.56 24.06 -8.60
CA ARG A 117 -3.99 24.47 -7.27
C ARG A 117 -2.89 24.66 -6.21
N TYR A 118 -1.80 23.87 -6.19
CA TYR A 118 -0.86 23.86 -5.05
C TYR A 118 0.54 24.43 -5.31
N GLY A 119 0.94 24.60 -6.57
CA GLY A 119 2.17 25.31 -6.93
C GLY A 119 3.47 24.89 -6.22
N ALA A 120 3.58 23.65 -5.72
CA ALA A 120 4.68 23.22 -4.86
C ALA A 120 6.06 23.30 -5.55
N ASP A 121 6.09 23.32 -6.87
CA ASP A 121 7.28 23.48 -7.68
C ASP A 121 7.45 24.89 -8.28
N ARG A 122 6.56 25.84 -7.92
CA ARG A 122 6.66 27.25 -8.34
C ARG A 122 7.88 27.88 -7.68
N GLY A 123 8.73 28.52 -8.48
CA GLY A 123 9.97 29.17 -8.01
C GLY A 123 11.15 28.21 -7.79
N MET A 124 10.97 26.90 -7.95
CA MET A 124 12.09 25.96 -7.99
C MET A 124 12.92 26.15 -9.25
N SER A 125 14.24 26.00 -9.15
CA SER A 125 15.10 25.89 -10.34
C SER A 125 14.71 24.64 -11.14
N PRO A 126 14.98 24.58 -12.46
CA PRO A 126 14.67 23.41 -13.28
C PRO A 126 15.26 22.11 -12.71
N ALA A 127 16.47 22.18 -12.13
CA ALA A 127 17.12 21.04 -11.48
C ALA A 127 16.42 20.61 -10.19
N ALA A 128 16.01 21.56 -9.35
CA ALA A 128 15.27 21.27 -8.11
C ALA A 128 13.88 20.68 -8.41
N LYS A 129 13.16 21.26 -9.37
CA LYS A 129 11.87 20.77 -9.85
C LYS A 129 11.99 19.33 -10.38
N LYS A 130 13.02 19.03 -11.18
CA LYS A 130 13.26 17.67 -11.65
C LYS A 130 13.48 16.67 -10.50
N LYS A 131 14.29 17.03 -9.50
CA LYS A 131 14.52 16.17 -8.32
C LYS A 131 13.24 15.95 -7.51
N TYR A 132 12.48 17.02 -7.27
CA TYR A 132 11.21 16.98 -6.56
C TYR A 132 10.23 15.98 -7.21
N TRP A 133 10.00 16.13 -8.52
CA TRP A 133 9.05 15.27 -9.23
C TRP A 133 9.53 13.81 -9.32
N VAL A 134 10.83 13.57 -9.54
CA VAL A 134 11.39 12.21 -9.50
C VAL A 134 11.15 11.55 -8.15
N HIS A 135 11.34 12.28 -7.04
CA HIS A 135 11.11 11.73 -5.70
C HIS A 135 9.63 11.46 -5.45
N LEU A 136 8.75 12.38 -5.84
CA LEU A 136 7.31 12.23 -5.66
C LEU A 136 6.75 11.04 -6.47
N GLU A 137 7.15 10.90 -7.73
CA GLU A 137 6.79 9.75 -8.57
C GLU A 137 7.30 8.43 -7.98
N HIS A 138 8.52 8.42 -7.45
CA HIS A 138 9.08 7.26 -6.75
C HIS A 138 8.23 6.87 -5.54
N CYS A 139 7.85 7.84 -4.69
CA CYS A 139 7.05 7.60 -3.50
C CYS A 139 5.66 7.03 -3.85
N ILE A 140 5.00 7.61 -4.85
CA ILE A 140 3.68 7.13 -5.30
C ILE A 140 3.78 5.69 -5.82
N ASP A 141 4.76 5.36 -6.65
CA ASP A 141 4.89 3.98 -7.15
C ASP A 141 5.33 3.00 -6.05
N ASN A 142 6.15 3.44 -5.09
CA ASN A 142 6.53 2.60 -3.94
C ASN A 142 5.31 2.24 -3.08
N LEU A 143 4.41 3.20 -2.83
CA LEU A 143 3.14 2.93 -2.16
C LEU A 143 2.26 1.99 -2.97
N ARG A 144 2.17 2.17 -4.30
CA ARG A 144 1.44 1.25 -5.19
C ARG A 144 1.97 -0.18 -5.08
N GLN A 145 3.28 -0.36 -5.15
CA GLN A 145 3.92 -1.68 -4.98
C GLN A 145 3.63 -2.27 -3.61
N THR A 146 3.67 -1.46 -2.54
CA THR A 146 3.36 -1.89 -1.18
C THR A 146 1.92 -2.35 -1.04
N ILE A 147 0.97 -1.59 -1.59
CA ILE A 147 -0.47 -1.92 -1.60
C ILE A 147 -0.71 -3.23 -2.33
N MET A 148 -0.13 -3.41 -3.52
CA MET A 148 -0.28 -4.66 -4.28
C MET A 148 0.48 -5.85 -3.65
N CYS A 149 1.56 -5.61 -2.92
CA CYS A 149 2.30 -6.68 -2.26
C CYS A 149 1.59 -7.17 -1.00
N HIS A 150 0.99 -6.26 -0.23
CA HIS A 150 0.22 -6.63 0.97
C HIS A 150 -1.19 -7.09 0.61
N SER A 151 -1.77 -6.55 -0.47
CA SER A 151 -3.11 -6.86 -0.99
C SER A 151 -4.14 -7.01 0.11
N ASP A 152 -4.53 -5.90 0.73
CA ASP A 152 -5.55 -5.91 1.79
C ASP A 152 -6.88 -6.46 1.26
N ILE A 153 -7.25 -7.67 1.72
CA ILE A 153 -8.48 -8.35 1.33
C ILE A 153 -9.63 -8.11 2.29
N SER A 154 -9.48 -7.21 3.27
CA SER A 154 -10.62 -6.76 4.07
C SER A 154 -11.72 -6.20 3.16
N THR A 155 -12.97 -6.39 3.59
CA THR A 155 -14.15 -6.07 2.77
C THR A 155 -14.73 -4.71 3.13
N ILE A 156 -15.03 -3.91 2.11
CA ILE A 156 -15.86 -2.72 2.24
C ILE A 156 -17.30 -3.13 1.99
N SER A 157 -18.16 -2.87 2.96
CA SER A 157 -19.59 -3.19 2.91
C SER A 157 -20.40 -2.01 2.42
N TRP A 158 -21.57 -2.26 1.84
CA TRP A 158 -22.53 -1.21 1.51
C TRP A 158 -23.49 -1.04 2.68
N VAL A 159 -23.85 0.21 2.94
CA VAL A 159 -24.80 0.58 3.99
C VAL A 159 -25.83 1.58 3.48
N HIS A 160 -26.98 1.64 4.14
CA HIS A 160 -27.94 2.72 3.94
C HIS A 160 -27.47 3.97 4.70
N HIS A 161 -27.42 5.10 4.01
CA HIS A 161 -27.03 6.37 4.64
C HIS A 161 -28.26 7.10 5.17
N GLU A 162 -28.11 7.79 6.30
CA GLU A 162 -29.21 8.50 7.00
C GLU A 162 -29.85 9.59 6.14
N LEU A 163 -29.06 10.23 5.25
CA LEU A 163 -29.54 11.25 4.30
C LEU A 163 -30.13 10.66 3.02
N GLY A 164 -30.34 9.33 2.96
CA GLY A 164 -30.81 8.61 1.78
C GLY A 164 -29.68 8.14 0.87
N GLY A 165 -29.92 7.02 0.17
CA GLY A 165 -28.95 6.37 -0.72
C GLY A 165 -28.24 5.16 -0.10
N GLN A 166 -27.40 4.52 -0.90
CA GLN A 166 -26.54 3.40 -0.51
C GLN A 166 -25.10 3.76 -0.87
N PHE A 167 -24.16 3.55 0.05
CA PHE A 167 -22.76 3.93 -0.14
C PHE A 167 -21.83 2.85 0.41
N PRO A 168 -20.62 2.71 -0.17
CA PRO A 168 -19.56 1.94 0.45
C PRO A 168 -19.16 2.58 1.80
N ASP A 169 -19.07 1.76 2.84
CA ASP A 169 -18.59 2.14 4.15
C ASP A 169 -17.21 1.52 4.39
N ALA A 170 -16.18 2.36 4.30
CA ALA A 170 -14.79 1.96 4.52
C ALA A 170 -14.44 1.82 6.03
N HIS A 171 -15.41 1.95 6.94
CA HIS A 171 -15.23 1.55 8.34
C HIS A 171 -15.31 0.01 8.45
N SER A 172 -14.25 -0.65 7.99
CA SER A 172 -14.14 -2.10 7.98
C SER A 172 -13.16 -2.61 9.03
N THR A 173 -13.27 -3.90 9.36
CA THR A 173 -12.35 -4.55 10.30
C THR A 173 -11.08 -5.02 9.57
N HIS A 174 -9.91 -4.69 10.12
CA HIS A 174 -8.61 -5.10 9.56
C HIS A 174 -7.77 -5.86 10.60
N VAL A 175 -6.91 -6.75 10.11
CA VAL A 175 -5.86 -7.39 10.91
C VAL A 175 -4.53 -6.75 10.56
N CYS A 176 -4.08 -5.85 11.43
CA CYS A 176 -2.85 -5.09 11.24
C CYS A 176 -1.70 -5.67 12.08
N ARG A 177 -0.47 -5.44 11.62
CA ARG A 177 0.70 -5.54 12.50
C ARG A 177 0.60 -4.44 13.55
N ASP A 178 0.91 -4.77 14.79
CA ASP A 178 0.89 -3.79 15.89
C ASP A 178 1.99 -2.74 15.66
N PHE A 179 1.56 -1.52 15.29
CA PHE A 179 2.46 -0.41 14.97
C PHE A 179 3.25 0.06 16.19
N ASP A 180 2.64 0.03 17.37
CA ASP A 180 3.29 0.46 18.59
C ASP A 180 4.39 -0.53 18.98
N LYS A 181 4.13 -1.84 18.86
CA LYS A 181 5.15 -2.87 19.07
C LYS A 181 6.31 -2.79 18.07
N LEU A 182 6.02 -2.49 16.81
CA LEU A 182 7.05 -2.24 15.80
C LEU A 182 7.88 -0.98 16.13
N THR A 183 7.22 0.06 16.60
CA THR A 183 7.86 1.33 17.00
C THR A 183 8.75 1.14 18.23
N GLU A 184 8.26 0.45 19.26
CA GLU A 184 9.03 0.05 20.43
C GLU A 184 10.29 -0.74 20.03
N TRP A 185 10.16 -1.69 19.09
CA TRP A 185 11.29 -2.47 18.58
C TRP A 185 12.33 -1.60 17.86
N MET A 186 11.89 -0.64 17.03
CA MET A 186 12.76 0.29 16.32
C MET A 186 13.49 1.27 17.25
N LEU A 187 12.83 1.72 18.31
CA LEU A 187 13.36 2.68 19.27
C LEU A 187 14.19 2.03 20.39
N HIS A 188 14.29 0.70 20.42
CA HIS A 188 15.12 0.00 21.39
C HIS A 188 16.58 0.51 21.31
N PRO A 189 17.25 0.80 22.45
CA PRO A 189 18.60 1.39 22.47
C PRO A 189 19.64 0.62 21.63
N ASP A 190 19.57 -0.71 21.62
CA ASP A 190 20.48 -1.56 20.82
C ASP A 190 20.23 -1.52 19.30
N ARG A 191 19.19 -0.83 18.83
CA ARG A 191 18.77 -0.80 17.41
C ARG A 191 18.68 0.61 16.87
N HIS A 192 18.22 1.54 17.69
CA HIS A 192 18.03 2.91 17.26
C HIS A 192 19.36 3.51 16.81
N PHE A 193 19.43 3.93 15.55
CA PHE A 193 20.61 4.54 14.96
C PHE A 193 20.20 5.76 14.10
N PRO A 194 20.46 6.99 14.57
CA PRO A 194 20.07 8.20 13.85
C PRO A 194 20.81 8.36 12.53
N GLN A 195 20.10 8.85 11.50
CA GLN A 195 20.72 9.15 10.21
C GLN A 195 21.80 10.25 10.32
N GLU A 196 21.61 11.22 11.21
CA GLU A 196 22.61 12.25 11.49
C GLU A 196 23.92 11.64 11.99
N GLU A 197 23.83 10.66 12.89
CA GLU A 197 25.00 9.94 13.41
C GLU A 197 25.71 9.16 12.30
N PHE A 198 24.95 8.52 11.40
CA PHE A 198 25.52 7.88 10.22
C PHE A 198 26.32 8.87 9.36
N GLN A 199 25.74 10.03 9.06
CA GLN A 199 26.37 11.04 8.22
C GLN A 199 27.64 11.60 8.88
N LEU A 200 27.59 11.90 10.17
CA LEU A 200 28.77 12.36 10.93
C LEU A 200 29.92 11.35 10.87
N ARG A 201 29.62 10.05 10.95
CA ARG A 201 30.62 8.98 10.82
C ARG A 201 31.19 8.90 9.42
N LEU A 202 30.38 9.10 8.37
CA LEU A 202 30.86 9.14 6.99
C LEU A 202 31.79 10.34 6.76
N ASP A 203 31.38 11.53 7.17
CA ASP A 203 32.16 12.75 7.01
C ASP A 203 33.54 12.62 7.72
N ALA A 204 33.56 12.01 8.91
CA ALA A 204 34.79 11.73 9.64
C ALA A 204 35.72 10.76 8.90
N LEU A 205 35.17 9.73 8.24
CA LEU A 205 35.95 8.78 7.43
C LEU A 205 36.54 9.46 6.18
N GLU A 206 35.77 10.31 5.52
CA GLU A 206 36.23 11.07 4.35
C GLU A 206 37.35 12.06 4.72
N ALA A 207 37.20 12.74 5.86
CA ALA A 207 38.23 13.63 6.39
C ALA A 207 39.53 12.87 6.71
N ALA A 208 39.44 11.69 7.33
CA ALA A 208 40.60 10.85 7.66
C ALA A 208 41.28 10.25 6.42
N ALA A 209 40.54 10.01 5.34
CA ALA A 209 41.09 9.53 4.06
C ALA A 209 41.81 10.64 3.25
N SER A 210 41.60 11.91 3.62
CA SER A 210 42.17 13.07 2.95
C SER A 210 43.43 13.62 3.63
N THR A 211 43.88 12.99 4.72
CA THR A 211 45.10 13.29 5.49
C THR A 211 46.15 12.20 5.31
#